data_AF-A0A382IHS0-F1
#
_entry.id   AF-A0A382IHS0-F1
#
_cell.length_a   1.000
_cell.length_b   1.000
_cell.length_c   1.000
_cell.angle_alpha   90.00
_cell.angle_beta   90.00
_cell.angle_gamma   90.00
#
_symmetry.space_group_name_H-M   'P 1'
#
loop_
_entity.id
_entity.type
_entity.pdbx_description
1 polymer ?
#
loop_
_entity_poly.entity_id
_entity_poly.type
_entity_poly.pdbx_seq_one_letter_code
_entity_poly.pdbx_strand_id
1 'polypeptide(L)'
;YGETGQYRRQGAIAASQAGAVASLVRSVTPYSQQTPHTGNMNYQTGVERIPHAAITVEDAAWIQRMSDRGERVEVHLMMNAQTLPDVPSRNVVAEIVGREFPDEVVVLGGHIDSWDVGQGAMDDGGGSVAAWEAVRLMKELGLRPRRTVRVVLWTNEENGTAGGLGYRDAHREQLDDHILAMESDGGVFKPSGFGFTGSDDAFAIIGQIGKLLEPIESGVITRGGGGADIGPIMEEGVPGMGLSVDGTRYFWYHHTDADTIDKLDPLEMAYCVATMAVMAYVVADMPERLPR
;
A
#
# COMPACT_ATOMS: atom_id res chain seq x y z
N TYR A 1 -9.53 -6.66 -8.42
CA TYR A 1 -9.28 -5.22 -8.37
C TYR A 1 -8.54 -4.70 -9.60
N GLY A 2 -7.37 -5.25 -9.99
CA GLY A 2 -6.59 -4.76 -11.14
C GLY A 2 -7.38 -4.59 -12.46
N GLU A 3 -8.22 -5.57 -12.80
CA GLU A 3 -9.09 -5.54 -13.98
C GLU A 3 -10.13 -4.41 -13.97
N THR A 4 -10.72 -4.11 -12.81
CA THR A 4 -11.81 -3.13 -12.69
C THR A 4 -11.31 -1.73 -12.33
N GLY A 5 -10.16 -1.62 -11.67
CA GLY A 5 -9.56 -0.33 -11.28
C GLY A 5 -9.20 0.58 -12.46
N GLN A 6 -9.02 0.02 -13.66
CA GLN A 6 -8.79 0.82 -14.87
C GLN A 6 -9.96 1.76 -15.19
N TYR A 7 -11.20 1.36 -14.88
CA TYR A 7 -12.38 2.19 -15.15
C TYR A 7 -12.43 3.42 -14.23
N ARG A 8 -11.97 3.29 -12.98
CA ARG A 8 -11.77 4.45 -12.09
C ARG A 8 -10.64 5.35 -12.63
N ARG A 9 -9.50 4.74 -12.98
CA ARG A 9 -8.31 5.50 -13.38
C ARG A 9 -8.46 6.25 -14.70
N GLN A 10 -9.17 5.67 -15.65
CA GLN A 10 -9.21 6.13 -17.06
C GLN A 10 -10.63 6.42 -17.56
N GLY A 11 -11.67 6.18 -16.75
CA GLY A 11 -13.07 6.30 -17.18
C GLY A 11 -13.47 7.70 -17.61
N ALA A 12 -12.92 8.73 -16.96
CA ALA A 12 -13.13 10.13 -17.36
C ALA A 12 -12.59 10.42 -18.77
N ILE A 13 -11.38 9.94 -19.07
CA ILE A 13 -10.73 10.14 -20.37
C ILE A 13 -11.53 9.42 -21.47
N ALA A 14 -11.85 8.15 -21.27
CA ALA A 14 -12.59 7.35 -22.24
C ALA A 14 -14.00 7.92 -22.52
N ALA A 15 -14.72 8.34 -21.47
CA ALA A 15 -16.05 8.93 -21.63
C ALA A 15 -16.00 10.30 -22.30
N SER A 16 -15.03 11.15 -21.96
CA SER A 16 -14.83 12.45 -22.62
C SER A 16 -14.54 12.31 -24.11
N GLN A 17 -13.67 11.36 -24.49
CA GLN A 17 -13.39 11.06 -25.90
C GLN A 17 -14.63 10.59 -26.68
N ALA A 18 -15.60 9.97 -26.00
CA ALA A 18 -16.88 9.57 -26.58
C ALA A 18 -17.93 10.71 -26.61
N GLY A 19 -17.58 11.92 -26.15
CA GLY A 19 -18.47 13.08 -26.10
C GLY A 19 -19.40 13.13 -24.88
N ALA A 20 -19.11 12.35 -23.83
CA ALA A 20 -19.85 12.45 -22.57
C ALA A 20 -19.50 13.75 -21.83
N VAL A 21 -20.46 14.29 -21.08
CA VAL A 21 -20.27 15.50 -20.25
C VAL A 21 -19.94 15.18 -18.78
N ALA A 22 -20.08 13.93 -18.38
CA ALA A 22 -19.74 13.38 -17.08
C ALA A 22 -19.67 11.85 -17.18
N SER A 23 -19.04 11.19 -16.20
CA SER A 23 -19.08 9.73 -16.09
C SER A 23 -19.23 9.26 -14.64
N LEU A 24 -19.96 8.16 -14.47
CA LEU A 24 -20.09 7.47 -13.19
C LEU A 24 -19.41 6.11 -13.30
N VAL A 25 -18.68 5.72 -12.26
CA VAL A 25 -18.07 4.40 -12.16
C VAL A 25 -18.71 3.62 -11.03
N ARG A 26 -19.10 2.37 -11.30
CA ARG A 26 -19.47 1.43 -10.25
C ARG A 26 -18.26 1.24 -9.34
N SER A 27 -18.44 1.41 -8.04
CA SER A 27 -17.38 1.22 -7.04
C SER A 27 -16.57 -0.06 -7.28
N VAL A 28 -15.24 0.07 -7.18
CA VAL A 28 -14.27 -0.99 -7.52
C VAL A 28 -14.14 -1.96 -6.34
N THR A 29 -15.21 -2.69 -6.07
CA THR A 29 -15.32 -3.58 -4.91
C THR A 29 -16.01 -4.91 -5.26
N PRO A 30 -15.61 -6.03 -4.62
CA PRO A 30 -16.37 -7.27 -4.65
C PRO A 30 -17.59 -7.26 -3.71
N TYR A 31 -17.63 -6.39 -2.70
CA TYR A 31 -18.68 -6.34 -1.68
C TYR A 31 -19.02 -4.89 -1.34
N SER A 32 -20.30 -4.54 -1.43
CA SER A 32 -20.77 -3.18 -1.18
C SER A 32 -21.44 -3.08 0.17
N GLN A 33 -21.16 -1.98 0.86
CA GLN A 33 -21.81 -1.57 2.11
C GLN A 33 -22.69 -0.34 1.89
N GLN A 34 -23.21 -0.17 0.66
CA GLN A 34 -23.92 1.04 0.23
C GLN A 34 -23.07 2.32 0.37
N THR A 35 -21.76 2.19 0.18
CA THR A 35 -20.79 3.29 0.24
C THR A 35 -19.98 3.36 -1.06
N PRO A 36 -19.74 4.55 -1.62
CA PRO A 36 -18.90 4.70 -2.81
C PRO A 36 -17.42 4.54 -2.45
N HIS A 37 -16.68 3.81 -3.28
CA HIS A 37 -15.23 3.67 -3.14
C HIS A 37 -14.53 4.75 -3.96
N THR A 38 -13.89 5.70 -3.27
CA THR A 38 -13.06 6.74 -3.91
C THR A 38 -11.76 6.14 -4.45
N GLY A 39 -10.86 6.98 -4.93
CA GLY A 39 -9.56 6.56 -5.42
C GLY A 39 -9.07 7.42 -6.57
N ASN A 40 -7.77 7.33 -6.82
CA ASN A 40 -7.13 8.18 -7.81
C ASN A 40 -7.66 7.93 -9.24
N MET A 41 -7.72 9.00 -10.01
CA MET A 41 -8.10 9.04 -11.43
C MET A 41 -7.18 9.98 -12.21
N ASN A 42 -7.08 9.75 -13.52
CA ASN A 42 -6.21 10.55 -14.38
C ASN A 42 -7.02 11.39 -15.37
N TYR A 43 -6.50 12.58 -15.65
CA TYR A 43 -6.84 13.34 -16.85
C TYR A 43 -5.68 13.32 -17.82
N GLN A 44 -5.98 13.50 -19.11
CA GLN A 44 -5.00 13.52 -20.18
C GLN A 44 -4.97 14.89 -20.85
N THR A 45 -3.77 15.40 -21.12
CA THR A 45 -3.59 16.63 -21.90
C THR A 45 -4.24 16.50 -23.28
N GLY A 46 -5.04 17.50 -23.67
CA GLY A 46 -5.75 17.52 -24.94
C GLY A 46 -7.10 16.78 -24.93
N VAL A 47 -7.50 16.18 -23.81
CA VAL A 47 -8.85 15.61 -23.61
C VAL A 47 -9.64 16.52 -22.66
N GLU A 48 -10.89 16.81 -23.00
CA GLU A 48 -11.75 17.66 -22.16
C GLU A 48 -11.96 17.01 -20.78
N ARG A 49 -11.78 17.79 -19.71
CA ARG A 49 -11.95 17.28 -18.35
C ARG A 49 -13.43 17.31 -17.98
N ILE A 50 -13.96 16.13 -17.66
CA ILE A 50 -15.35 15.96 -17.24
C ILE A 50 -15.42 15.46 -15.79
N PRO A 51 -16.50 15.78 -15.05
CA PRO A 51 -16.75 15.19 -13.74
C PRO A 51 -16.78 13.66 -13.81
N HIS A 52 -16.11 13.02 -12.86
CA HIS A 52 -16.05 11.56 -12.74
C HIS A 52 -16.26 11.16 -11.28
N ALA A 53 -17.29 10.37 -11.00
CA ALA A 53 -17.64 10.00 -9.63
C ALA A 53 -17.87 8.49 -9.49
N ALA A 54 -17.42 7.93 -8.37
CA ALA A 54 -17.84 6.59 -7.97
C ALA A 54 -19.26 6.63 -7.40
N ILE A 55 -20.06 5.63 -7.74
CA ILE A 55 -21.36 5.36 -7.13
C ILE A 55 -21.35 4.00 -6.46
N THR A 56 -22.27 3.79 -5.54
CA THR A 56 -22.44 2.49 -4.87
C THR A 56 -22.74 1.39 -5.88
N VAL A 57 -22.46 0.13 -5.52
CA VAL A 57 -22.81 -1.01 -6.38
C VAL A 57 -24.33 -1.11 -6.54
N GLU A 58 -25.08 -0.74 -5.50
CA GLU A 58 -26.54 -0.73 -5.44
C GLU A 58 -27.12 0.27 -6.45
N ASP A 59 -26.61 1.51 -6.47
CA ASP A 59 -27.05 2.55 -7.39
C ASP A 59 -26.68 2.19 -8.84
N ALA A 60 -25.47 1.67 -9.06
CA ALA A 60 -25.07 1.18 -10.38
C ALA A 60 -26.00 0.06 -10.87
N ALA A 61 -26.34 -0.90 -10.00
CA ALA A 61 -27.26 -1.99 -10.32
C ALA A 61 -28.70 -1.48 -10.53
N TRP A 62 -29.12 -0.45 -9.80
CA TRP A 62 -30.43 0.17 -9.99
C TRP A 62 -30.53 0.88 -11.33
N ILE A 63 -29.54 1.70 -11.69
CA ILE A 63 -29.42 2.36 -12.99
C ILE A 63 -29.43 1.31 -14.11
N GLN A 64 -28.65 0.23 -13.98
CA GLN A 64 -28.63 -0.86 -14.96
C GLN A 64 -30.03 -1.46 -15.15
N ARG A 65 -30.75 -1.80 -14.05
CA ARG A 65 -32.10 -2.36 -14.14
C ARG A 65 -33.10 -1.40 -14.79
N MET A 66 -32.98 -0.09 -14.57
CA MET A 66 -33.82 0.91 -15.26
C MET A 66 -33.53 0.93 -16.75
N SER A 67 -32.24 0.97 -17.12
CA SER A 67 -31.80 0.93 -18.52
C SER A 67 -32.25 -0.34 -19.24
N ASP A 68 -32.15 -1.51 -18.59
CA ASP A 68 -32.59 -2.80 -19.15
C ASP A 68 -34.10 -2.85 -19.45
N ARG A 69 -34.90 -2.05 -18.72
CA ARG A 69 -36.34 -1.88 -18.98
C ARG A 69 -36.65 -0.83 -20.06
N GLY A 70 -35.64 -0.22 -20.66
CA GLY A 70 -35.81 0.85 -21.64
C GLY A 70 -36.21 2.20 -21.02
N GLU A 71 -36.04 2.37 -19.70
CA GLU A 71 -36.31 3.63 -19.03
C GLU A 71 -35.17 4.63 -19.29
N ARG A 72 -35.54 5.89 -19.52
CA ARG A 72 -34.56 6.99 -19.59
C ARG A 72 -34.13 7.37 -18.17
N VAL A 73 -32.87 7.15 -17.86
CA VAL A 73 -32.26 7.56 -16.60
C VAL A 73 -31.73 8.99 -16.74
N GLU A 74 -32.14 9.87 -15.83
CA GLU A 74 -31.60 11.23 -15.73
C GLU A 74 -30.89 11.38 -14.39
N VAL A 75 -29.63 11.82 -14.42
CA VAL A 75 -28.80 12.03 -13.23
C VAL A 75 -28.43 13.50 -13.12
N HIS A 76 -28.67 14.08 -11.95
CA HIS A 76 -28.12 15.38 -11.57
C HIS A 76 -26.85 15.16 -10.76
N LEU A 77 -25.69 15.45 -11.34
CA LEU A 77 -24.38 15.32 -10.70
C LEU A 77 -23.85 16.70 -10.31
N MET A 78 -23.54 16.88 -9.03
CA MET A 78 -22.88 18.08 -8.50
C MET A 78 -21.58 17.66 -7.82
N MET A 79 -20.45 18.19 -8.30
CA MET A 79 -19.13 17.98 -7.71
C MET A 79 -18.47 19.33 -7.47
N ASN A 80 -17.97 19.54 -6.25
CA ASN A 80 -17.32 20.80 -5.86
C ASN A 80 -15.80 20.63 -5.64
N ALA A 81 -15.24 19.50 -6.04
CA ALA A 81 -13.83 19.18 -5.85
C ALA A 81 -12.94 20.16 -6.64
N GLN A 82 -11.79 20.51 -6.06
CA GLN A 82 -10.81 21.42 -6.66
C GLN A 82 -9.41 20.87 -6.45
N THR A 83 -8.60 20.89 -7.50
CA THR A 83 -7.16 20.66 -7.39
C THR A 83 -6.50 21.98 -7.00
N LEU A 84 -5.94 22.03 -5.80
CA LEU A 84 -5.15 23.17 -5.32
C LEU A 84 -3.67 22.99 -5.70
N PRO A 85 -2.85 24.05 -5.64
CA PRO A 85 -1.40 23.92 -5.84
C PRO A 85 -0.77 22.98 -4.82
N ASP A 86 0.33 22.33 -5.23
CA ASP A 86 1.11 21.45 -4.36
C ASP A 86 1.62 22.19 -3.12
N VAL A 87 1.63 21.49 -1.99
CA VAL A 87 2.13 21.99 -0.71
C VAL A 87 3.16 21.03 -0.12
N PRO A 88 4.09 21.52 0.72
CA PRO A 88 5.05 20.65 1.38
C PRO A 88 4.37 19.62 2.29
N SER A 89 4.71 18.35 2.11
CA SER A 89 4.44 17.24 3.04
C SER A 89 5.76 16.62 3.53
N ARG A 90 5.71 15.64 4.44
CA ARG A 90 6.89 15.01 5.03
C ARG A 90 6.67 13.52 5.28
N ASN A 91 7.62 12.69 4.86
CA ASN A 91 7.75 11.35 5.39
C ASN A 91 8.18 11.42 6.87
N VAL A 92 7.70 10.48 7.69
CA VAL A 92 8.17 10.28 9.05
C VAL A 92 9.21 9.16 9.04
N VAL A 93 10.38 9.38 9.63
CA VAL A 93 11.49 8.41 9.63
C VAL A 93 12.01 8.21 11.04
N ALA A 94 12.20 6.95 11.43
CA ALA A 94 12.87 6.57 12.67
C ALA A 94 13.75 5.33 12.47
N GLU A 95 14.77 5.17 13.31
CA GLU A 95 15.80 4.15 13.11
C GLU A 95 16.29 3.51 14.42
N ILE A 96 16.66 2.24 14.32
CA ILE A 96 17.62 1.59 15.22
C ILE A 96 18.93 1.48 14.46
N VAL A 97 19.91 2.31 14.83
CA VAL A 97 21.22 2.34 14.18
C VAL A 97 21.97 1.03 14.43
N GLY A 98 22.47 0.43 13.35
CA GLY A 98 23.24 -0.81 13.39
C GLY A 98 24.45 -0.74 14.31
N ARG A 99 24.86 -1.89 14.86
CA ARG A 99 26.06 -1.98 15.73
C ARG A 99 27.37 -2.13 14.96
N GLU A 100 27.32 -2.61 13.72
CA GLU A 100 28.51 -2.98 12.93
C GLU A 100 28.54 -2.31 11.56
N PHE A 101 27.40 -2.26 10.87
CA PHE A 101 27.24 -1.67 9.54
C PHE A 101 26.13 -0.59 9.58
N PRO A 102 26.38 0.57 10.22
CA PRO A 102 25.35 1.58 10.44
C PRO A 102 24.81 2.20 9.15
N ASP A 103 25.58 2.16 8.06
CA ASP A 103 25.20 2.72 6.76
C ASP A 103 24.41 1.73 5.89
N GLU A 104 24.39 0.44 6.24
CA GLU A 104 23.59 -0.58 5.57
C GLU A 104 22.18 -0.59 6.17
N VAL A 105 21.14 -0.52 5.33
CA VAL A 105 19.76 -0.26 5.74
C VAL A 105 18.82 -1.39 5.33
N VAL A 106 18.05 -1.90 6.29
CA VAL A 106 16.78 -2.59 6.04
C VAL A 106 15.66 -1.59 6.32
N VAL A 107 14.96 -1.16 5.28
CA VAL A 107 13.86 -0.20 5.39
C VAL A 107 12.53 -0.94 5.38
N LEU A 108 11.61 -0.56 6.27
CA LEU A 108 10.25 -1.09 6.33
C LEU A 108 9.23 0.02 6.58
N GLY A 109 7.99 -0.15 6.16
CA GLY A 109 6.97 0.87 6.38
C GLY A 109 5.59 0.58 5.82
N GLY A 110 4.84 1.66 5.75
CA GLY A 110 3.51 1.83 5.17
C GLY A 110 3.26 3.33 4.92
N HIS A 111 2.13 3.71 4.34
CA HIS A 111 1.84 5.13 4.09
C HIS A 111 0.97 5.75 5.18
N ILE A 112 1.28 6.99 5.57
CA ILE A 112 0.64 7.71 6.67
C ILE A 112 -0.55 8.56 6.22
N ASP A 113 -0.66 8.86 4.92
CA ASP A 113 -1.87 9.45 4.36
C ASP A 113 -2.94 8.39 4.12
N SER A 114 -4.15 8.85 3.80
CA SER A 114 -5.28 8.00 3.43
C SER A 114 -6.24 8.82 2.58
N TRP A 115 -7.27 8.19 2.02
CA TRP A 115 -8.43 8.92 1.55
C TRP A 115 -9.16 9.66 2.69
N ASP A 116 -9.87 10.71 2.30
CA ASP A 116 -10.52 11.71 3.15
C ASP A 116 -11.93 11.31 3.62
N VAL A 117 -12.42 10.13 3.23
CA VAL A 117 -13.79 9.66 3.51
C VAL A 117 -13.89 8.79 4.77
N GLY A 118 -12.82 8.08 5.13
CA GLY A 118 -12.76 7.15 6.25
C GLY A 118 -11.77 7.59 7.32
N GLN A 119 -11.28 6.62 8.09
CA GLN A 119 -10.20 6.81 9.07
C GLN A 119 -8.85 6.28 8.58
N GLY A 120 -8.78 5.67 7.38
CA GLY A 120 -7.55 5.09 6.84
C GLY A 120 -7.01 3.97 7.72
N ALA A 121 -7.89 3.18 8.34
CA ALA A 121 -7.48 2.22 9.37
C ALA A 121 -6.77 1.00 8.76
N MET A 122 -7.28 0.50 7.65
CA MET A 122 -6.70 -0.61 6.91
C MET A 122 -5.82 -0.12 5.75
N ASP A 123 -5.95 1.15 5.37
CA ASP A 123 -5.33 1.77 4.18
C ASP A 123 -4.84 3.20 4.52
N ASP A 124 -3.66 3.38 5.12
CA ASP A 124 -2.74 2.34 5.60
C ASP A 124 -2.24 2.60 7.05
N GLY A 125 -3.14 3.07 7.90
CA GLY A 125 -2.85 3.24 9.33
C GLY A 125 -2.40 1.93 9.99
N GLY A 126 -2.99 0.80 9.60
CA GLY A 126 -2.64 -0.53 10.08
C GLY A 126 -1.21 -0.93 9.72
N GLY A 127 -0.82 -0.86 8.44
CA GLY A 127 0.52 -1.23 7.97
C GLY A 127 1.59 -0.30 8.52
N SER A 128 1.34 1.01 8.49
CA SER A 128 2.17 2.03 9.12
C SER A 128 2.44 1.74 10.60
N VAL A 129 1.40 1.47 11.40
CA VAL A 129 1.56 1.17 12.82
C VAL A 129 2.22 -0.19 13.02
N ALA A 130 1.95 -1.18 12.18
CA ALA A 130 2.60 -2.49 12.29
C ALA A 130 4.12 -2.40 12.08
N ALA A 131 4.57 -1.63 11.08
CA ALA A 131 5.99 -1.35 10.82
C ALA A 131 6.65 -0.58 11.98
N TRP A 132 5.95 0.43 12.52
CA TRP A 132 6.42 1.17 13.70
C TRP A 132 6.59 0.26 14.92
N GLU A 133 5.59 -0.57 15.20
CA GLU A 133 5.60 -1.50 16.33
C GLU A 133 6.71 -2.55 16.19
N ALA A 134 7.02 -3.00 14.97
CA ALA A 134 8.15 -3.90 14.72
C ALA A 134 9.48 -3.28 15.21
N VAL A 135 9.74 -2.01 14.89
CA VAL A 135 10.93 -1.29 15.37
C VAL A 135 10.84 -1.00 16.87
N ARG A 136 9.67 -0.61 17.38
CA ARG A 136 9.46 -0.34 18.81
C ARG A 136 9.76 -1.59 19.66
N LEU A 137 9.32 -2.77 19.23
CA LEU A 137 9.56 -4.04 19.90
C LEU A 137 11.04 -4.42 19.91
N MET A 138 11.75 -4.25 18.78
CA MET A 138 13.20 -4.47 18.75
C MET A 138 13.91 -3.61 19.80
N LYS A 139 13.54 -2.33 19.89
CA LYS A 139 14.09 -1.39 20.88
C LYS A 139 13.76 -1.81 22.31
N GLU A 140 12.50 -2.19 22.58
CA GLU A 140 12.05 -2.62 23.91
C GLU A 140 12.79 -3.88 24.39
N LEU A 141 13.05 -4.82 23.48
CA LEU A 141 13.80 -6.05 23.75
C LEU A 141 15.32 -5.84 23.86
N GLY A 142 15.81 -4.61 23.65
CA GLY A 142 17.24 -4.32 23.64
C GLY A 142 18.00 -4.92 22.45
N LEU A 143 17.29 -5.26 21.37
CA LEU A 143 17.87 -5.82 20.16
C LEU A 143 18.47 -4.70 19.31
N ARG A 144 19.76 -4.83 18.98
CA ARG A 144 20.47 -3.92 18.09
C ARG A 144 21.16 -4.71 16.98
N PRO A 145 20.58 -4.82 15.78
CA PRO A 145 21.11 -5.64 14.68
C PRO A 145 22.44 -5.08 14.14
N ARG A 146 23.15 -5.87 13.32
CA ARG A 146 24.40 -5.44 12.67
C ARG A 146 24.18 -4.20 11.81
N ARG A 147 23.12 -4.22 11.01
CA ARG A 147 22.69 -3.16 10.08
C ARG A 147 21.62 -2.26 10.70
N THR A 148 21.41 -1.09 10.12
CA THR A 148 20.35 -0.18 10.53
C THR A 148 18.99 -0.71 10.09
N VAL A 149 18.02 -0.68 11.00
CA VAL A 149 16.60 -0.91 10.69
C VAL A 149 15.90 0.43 10.72
N ARG A 150 15.31 0.81 9.59
CA ARG A 150 14.66 2.11 9.38
C ARG A 150 13.17 1.92 9.14
N VAL A 151 12.32 2.50 9.97
CA VAL A 151 10.90 2.66 9.66
C VAL A 151 10.66 3.96 8.94
N VAL A 152 9.90 3.91 7.84
CA VAL A 152 9.43 5.09 7.11
C VAL A 152 7.91 5.02 7.03
N LEU A 153 7.25 6.13 7.39
CA LEU A 153 5.84 6.33 7.09
C LEU A 153 5.77 7.33 5.93
N TRP A 154 5.53 6.81 4.73
CA TRP A 154 5.53 7.61 3.51
C TRP A 154 4.27 8.44 3.41
N THR A 155 4.34 9.59 2.74
CA THR A 155 3.18 10.46 2.52
C THR A 155 2.82 10.52 1.05
N ASN A 156 1.56 10.80 0.76
CA ASN A 156 1.04 10.99 -0.59
C ASN A 156 1.12 9.72 -1.44
N GLU A 157 0.98 8.51 -0.86
CA GLU A 157 0.85 7.27 -1.66
C GLU A 157 -0.37 7.40 -2.58
N GLU A 158 -1.51 7.71 -1.95
CA GLU A 158 -2.85 7.65 -2.55
C GLU A 158 -3.02 8.61 -3.74
N ASN A 159 -2.26 9.70 -3.70
CA ASN A 159 -2.28 10.77 -4.69
C ASN A 159 -1.06 10.77 -5.62
N GLY A 160 -0.28 9.68 -5.67
CA GLY A 160 0.78 9.50 -6.68
C GLY A 160 2.18 9.22 -6.13
N THR A 161 2.27 8.66 -4.93
CA THR A 161 3.51 8.11 -4.34
C THR A 161 4.64 9.14 -4.20
N ALA A 162 4.31 10.41 -3.91
CA ALA A 162 5.34 11.46 -3.82
C ALA A 162 6.32 11.22 -2.65
N GLY A 163 5.86 10.57 -1.58
CA GLY A 163 6.68 10.17 -0.43
C GLY A 163 7.76 9.15 -0.81
N GLY A 164 7.38 8.06 -1.48
CA GLY A 164 8.33 7.08 -2.00
C GLY A 164 9.34 7.67 -2.99
N LEU A 165 8.87 8.50 -3.93
CA LEU A 165 9.74 9.21 -4.88
C LEU A 165 10.73 10.15 -4.18
N GLY A 166 10.25 10.92 -3.20
CA GLY A 166 11.08 11.80 -2.39
C GLY A 166 12.12 11.02 -1.56
N TYR A 167 11.75 9.85 -1.03
CA TYR A 167 12.67 8.99 -0.31
C TYR A 167 13.79 8.46 -1.23
N ARG A 168 13.44 7.95 -2.42
CA ARG A 168 14.42 7.54 -3.44
C ARG A 168 15.38 8.67 -3.76
N ASP A 169 14.88 9.86 -4.03
CA ASP A 169 15.71 10.99 -4.45
C ASP A 169 16.63 11.48 -3.33
N ALA A 170 16.15 11.47 -2.08
CA ALA A 170 16.97 11.82 -0.91
C ALA A 170 18.07 10.78 -0.60
N HIS A 171 17.86 9.51 -0.98
CA HIS A 171 18.78 8.40 -0.67
C HIS A 171 19.50 7.81 -1.87
N ARG A 172 19.43 8.47 -3.04
CA ARG A 172 19.89 7.94 -4.34
C ARG A 172 21.33 7.42 -4.31
N GLU A 173 22.22 8.13 -3.62
CA GLU A 173 23.65 7.77 -3.51
C GLU A 173 23.91 6.64 -2.51
N GLN A 174 22.94 6.30 -1.64
CA GLN A 174 23.05 5.24 -0.63
C GLN A 174 22.16 4.04 -0.95
N LEU A 175 21.51 4.00 -2.13
CA LEU A 175 20.65 2.88 -2.50
C LEU A 175 21.43 1.57 -2.62
N ASP A 176 22.72 1.60 -2.93
CA ASP A 176 23.55 0.40 -2.90
C ASP A 176 23.63 -0.25 -1.52
N ASP A 177 23.54 0.55 -0.45
CA ASP A 177 23.55 0.09 0.94
C ASP A 177 22.15 -0.20 1.51
N HIS A 178 21.09 -0.05 0.71
CA HIS A 178 19.77 -0.57 1.07
C HIS A 178 19.71 -2.08 0.80
N ILE A 179 19.78 -2.88 1.86
CA ILE A 179 19.84 -4.34 1.77
C ILE A 179 18.49 -4.94 1.41
N LEU A 180 17.41 -4.35 1.94
CA LEU A 180 16.04 -4.80 1.71
C LEU A 180 15.08 -3.64 1.98
N ALA A 181 14.03 -3.55 1.16
CA ALA A 181 12.88 -2.69 1.40
C ALA A 181 11.61 -3.54 1.63
N MET A 182 10.80 -3.17 2.62
CA MET A 182 9.58 -3.88 2.99
C MET A 182 8.41 -2.91 3.13
N GLU A 183 7.24 -3.28 2.62
CA GLU A 183 6.02 -2.48 2.75
C GLU A 183 4.82 -3.36 3.15
N SER A 184 3.94 -2.79 3.97
CA SER A 184 2.65 -3.37 4.31
C SER A 184 1.58 -2.37 3.91
N ASP A 185 0.88 -2.62 2.81
CA ASP A 185 -0.11 -1.72 2.20
C ASP A 185 -1.35 -2.51 1.68
N GLY A 186 -1.66 -3.60 2.38
CA GLY A 186 -2.76 -4.49 2.02
C GLY A 186 -3.73 -4.71 3.19
N GLY A 187 -3.68 -3.81 4.18
CA GLY A 187 -4.26 -4.02 5.49
C GLY A 187 -3.44 -4.94 6.41
N VAL A 188 -3.96 -5.13 7.62
CA VAL A 188 -3.33 -5.95 8.68
C VAL A 188 -4.21 -7.13 9.08
N PHE A 189 -4.61 -7.90 8.08
CA PHE A 189 -5.27 -9.19 8.28
C PHE A 189 -4.27 -10.29 8.61
N LYS A 190 -4.76 -11.51 8.89
CA LYS A 190 -3.89 -12.67 9.13
C LYS A 190 -2.80 -12.77 8.06
N PRO A 191 -1.52 -12.65 8.42
CA PRO A 191 -0.43 -12.71 7.47
C PRO A 191 -0.11 -14.16 7.10
N SER A 192 0.41 -14.34 5.89
CA SER A 192 0.88 -15.62 5.34
C SER A 192 2.38 -15.61 5.04
N GLY A 193 3.00 -14.43 4.96
CA GLY A 193 4.43 -14.24 4.73
C GLY A 193 4.66 -13.06 3.80
N PHE A 194 5.49 -13.24 2.77
CA PHE A 194 5.91 -12.14 1.90
C PHE A 194 5.93 -12.54 0.41
N GLY A 195 5.58 -11.59 -0.45
CA GLY A 195 6.09 -11.56 -1.81
C GLY A 195 7.46 -10.90 -1.80
N PHE A 196 8.47 -11.51 -2.41
CA PHE A 196 9.84 -10.99 -2.48
C PHE A 196 10.39 -10.88 -3.91
N THR A 197 11.09 -9.76 -4.18
CA THR A 197 11.87 -9.51 -5.39
C THR A 197 13.38 -9.56 -5.10
N GLY A 198 14.16 -10.14 -6.00
CA GLY A 198 15.61 -10.29 -5.85
C GLY A 198 16.13 -11.55 -6.53
N SER A 199 17.44 -11.78 -6.44
CA SER A 199 18.11 -12.97 -6.99
C SER A 199 17.56 -14.29 -6.46
N ASP A 200 17.94 -15.39 -7.12
CA ASP A 200 17.60 -16.74 -6.67
C ASP A 200 18.25 -17.08 -5.33
N ASP A 201 19.49 -16.66 -5.12
CA ASP A 201 20.22 -16.86 -3.88
C ASP A 201 19.57 -16.09 -2.71
N ALA A 202 19.20 -14.83 -2.93
CA ALA A 202 18.48 -14.05 -1.94
C ALA A 202 17.13 -14.67 -1.57
N PHE A 203 16.38 -15.15 -2.56
CA PHE A 203 15.10 -15.81 -2.33
C PHE A 203 15.26 -17.09 -1.49
N ALA A 204 16.30 -17.88 -1.73
CA ALA A 204 16.58 -19.06 -0.93
C ALA A 204 16.88 -18.71 0.54
N ILE A 205 17.62 -17.60 0.77
CA ILE A 205 17.91 -17.08 2.11
C ILE A 205 16.63 -16.59 2.80
N ILE A 206 15.84 -15.72 2.15
CA ILE A 206 14.56 -15.23 2.67
C ILE A 206 13.61 -16.41 2.96
N GLY A 207 13.61 -17.44 2.11
CA GLY A 207 12.87 -18.68 2.34
C GLY A 207 13.28 -19.43 3.61
N GLN A 208 14.56 -19.43 4.00
CA GLN A 208 14.97 -20.00 5.28
C GLN A 208 14.52 -19.13 6.46
N ILE A 209 14.54 -17.80 6.33
CA ILE A 209 14.05 -16.88 7.36
C ILE A 209 12.55 -17.08 7.56
N GLY A 210 11.78 -17.27 6.48
CA GLY A 210 10.35 -17.56 6.53
C GLY A 210 9.99 -18.75 7.41
N LYS A 211 10.85 -19.77 7.52
CA LYS A 211 10.60 -20.93 8.40
C LYS A 211 10.48 -20.56 9.88
N LEU A 212 11.10 -19.48 10.31
CA LEU A 212 10.96 -18.99 11.70
C LEU A 212 9.54 -18.50 12.00
N LEU A 213 8.75 -18.20 10.96
CA LEU A 213 7.39 -17.70 11.03
C LEU A 213 6.32 -18.79 10.83
N GLU A 214 6.72 -20.06 10.61
CA GLU A 214 5.81 -21.20 10.54
C GLU A 214 4.89 -21.35 11.78
N PRO A 215 5.34 -21.10 13.03
CA PRO A 215 4.47 -21.22 14.21
C PRO A 215 3.26 -20.28 14.23
N ILE A 216 3.31 -19.17 13.46
CA ILE A 216 2.18 -18.24 13.28
C ILE A 216 1.59 -18.30 11.87
N GLU A 217 1.92 -19.35 11.11
CA GLU A 217 1.45 -19.59 9.75
C GLU A 217 1.81 -18.46 8.76
N SER A 218 2.89 -17.72 9.01
CA SER A 218 3.28 -16.54 8.23
C SER A 218 4.66 -16.69 7.55
N GLY A 219 5.05 -17.93 7.21
CA GLY A 219 6.37 -18.25 6.67
C GLY A 219 6.46 -18.38 5.15
N VAL A 220 5.39 -18.17 4.40
CA VAL A 220 5.35 -18.40 2.95
C VAL A 220 6.06 -17.26 2.22
N ILE A 221 7.06 -17.61 1.40
CA ILE A 221 7.76 -16.66 0.53
C ILE A 221 7.41 -16.96 -0.92
N THR A 222 6.87 -15.96 -1.62
CA THR A 222 6.51 -16.05 -3.04
C THR A 222 7.34 -15.10 -3.89
N ARG A 223 7.49 -15.39 -5.19
CA ARG A 223 8.17 -14.49 -6.13
C ARG A 223 7.25 -13.30 -6.45
N GLY A 224 7.83 -12.11 -6.54
CA GLY A 224 7.07 -10.87 -6.82
C GLY A 224 6.92 -10.04 -5.55
N GLY A 225 5.82 -9.30 -5.40
CA GLY A 225 5.63 -8.41 -4.25
C GLY A 225 6.33 -7.05 -4.43
N GLY A 226 6.65 -6.41 -3.31
CA GLY A 226 6.99 -4.99 -3.24
C GLY A 226 5.84 -4.21 -2.61
N GLY A 227 5.77 -2.93 -2.92
CA GLY A 227 4.67 -2.04 -2.55
C GLY A 227 4.83 -0.71 -3.28
N ALA A 228 3.85 0.18 -3.12
CA ALA A 228 3.81 1.42 -3.87
C ALA A 228 4.99 2.32 -3.51
N ASP A 229 5.22 2.57 -2.22
CA ASP A 229 6.23 3.52 -1.75
C ASP A 229 7.66 3.00 -1.82
N ILE A 230 7.86 1.68 -1.79
CA ILE A 230 9.18 1.09 -2.02
C ILE A 230 9.47 0.86 -3.52
N GLY A 231 8.46 0.92 -4.38
CA GLY A 231 8.59 0.78 -5.84
C GLY A 231 9.70 1.65 -6.45
N PRO A 232 9.76 2.97 -6.14
CA PRO A 232 10.81 3.86 -6.66
C PRO A 232 12.25 3.43 -6.35
N ILE A 233 12.52 2.84 -5.18
CA ILE A 233 13.87 2.34 -4.86
C ILE A 233 14.11 0.93 -5.41
N MET A 234 13.06 0.13 -5.58
CA MET A 234 13.16 -1.16 -6.25
C MET A 234 13.54 -1.02 -7.73
N GLU A 235 13.04 0.01 -8.41
CA GLU A 235 13.43 0.35 -9.79
C GLU A 235 14.94 0.66 -9.93
N GLU A 236 15.57 1.13 -8.85
CA GLU A 236 17.00 1.41 -8.76
C GLU A 236 17.81 0.17 -8.29
N GLY A 237 17.17 -1.00 -8.17
CA GLY A 237 17.82 -2.29 -7.90
C GLY A 237 17.81 -2.74 -6.44
N VAL A 238 17.09 -2.07 -5.54
CA VAL A 238 16.92 -2.51 -4.16
C VAL A 238 15.95 -3.71 -4.11
N PRO A 239 16.32 -4.85 -3.49
CA PRO A 239 15.38 -5.95 -3.26
C PRO A 239 14.18 -5.48 -2.43
N GLY A 240 12.97 -5.84 -2.84
CA GLY A 240 11.73 -5.40 -2.21
C GLY A 240 10.88 -6.57 -1.73
N MET A 241 10.06 -6.34 -0.71
CA MET A 241 9.02 -7.28 -0.31
C MET A 241 7.74 -6.60 0.18
N GLY A 242 6.62 -7.26 -0.07
CA GLY A 242 5.31 -6.85 0.40
C GLY A 242 4.76 -7.87 1.39
N LEU A 243 4.23 -7.42 2.53
CA LEU A 243 3.56 -8.30 3.48
C LEU A 243 2.31 -8.92 2.83
N SER A 244 2.27 -10.24 2.77
CA SER A 244 1.14 -10.99 2.20
C SER A 244 0.15 -11.34 3.30
N VAL A 245 -1.05 -10.79 3.22
CA VAL A 245 -2.15 -10.99 4.18
C VAL A 245 -3.39 -11.59 3.52
N ASP A 246 -4.36 -12.03 4.31
CA ASP A 246 -5.69 -12.41 3.80
C ASP A 246 -6.43 -11.18 3.21
N GLY A 247 -6.24 -10.95 1.91
CA GLY A 247 -6.83 -9.85 1.17
C GLY A 247 -8.32 -10.02 0.80
N THR A 248 -9.01 -11.06 1.29
CA THR A 248 -10.41 -11.34 0.90
C THR A 248 -11.39 -10.22 1.28
N ARG A 249 -11.09 -9.50 2.36
CA ARG A 249 -11.92 -8.44 2.93
C ARG A 249 -11.42 -7.02 2.65
N TYR A 250 -10.18 -6.85 2.17
CA TYR A 250 -9.56 -5.53 2.00
C TYR A 250 -10.45 -4.57 1.20
N PHE A 251 -10.86 -5.02 0.02
CA PHE A 251 -11.69 -4.22 -0.88
C PHE A 251 -13.14 -4.07 -0.44
N TRP A 252 -13.57 -4.61 0.71
CA TRP A 252 -14.92 -4.38 1.25
C TRP A 252 -15.07 -2.97 1.82
N TYR A 253 -13.96 -2.35 2.23
CA TYR A 253 -13.95 -1.03 2.87
C TYR A 253 -12.84 -0.09 2.35
N HIS A 254 -11.80 -0.60 1.69
CA HIS A 254 -10.73 0.23 1.11
C HIS A 254 -11.33 1.41 0.32
N HIS A 255 -10.82 2.61 0.59
CA HIS A 255 -11.29 3.89 0.04
C HIS A 255 -12.76 4.24 0.32
N THR A 256 -13.31 3.84 1.47
CA THR A 256 -14.69 4.18 1.86
C THR A 256 -14.74 4.74 3.28
N ASP A 257 -15.88 5.33 3.64
CA ASP A 257 -16.17 5.74 5.02
C ASP A 257 -16.27 4.57 6.01
N ALA A 258 -16.35 3.33 5.51
CA ALA A 258 -16.31 2.12 6.33
C ALA A 258 -14.89 1.70 6.71
N ASP A 259 -13.83 2.29 6.13
CA ASP A 259 -12.45 2.03 6.55
C ASP A 259 -12.18 2.70 7.90
N THR A 260 -12.34 1.93 8.96
CA THR A 260 -12.45 2.40 10.34
C THR A 260 -11.81 1.40 11.29
N ILE A 261 -11.43 1.87 12.49
CA ILE A 261 -10.63 1.08 13.44
C ILE A 261 -11.32 -0.24 13.86
N ASP A 262 -12.65 -0.34 13.79
CA ASP A 262 -13.37 -1.55 14.17
C ASP A 262 -13.20 -2.72 13.18
N LYS A 263 -12.53 -2.51 12.04
CA LYS A 263 -12.15 -3.59 11.11
C LYS A 263 -10.88 -4.33 11.53
N LEU A 264 -10.09 -3.72 12.43
CA LEU A 264 -8.85 -4.30 12.93
C LEU A 264 -9.14 -5.44 13.90
N ASP A 265 -8.51 -6.59 13.66
CA ASP A 265 -8.38 -7.64 14.65
C ASP A 265 -7.04 -7.48 15.38
N PRO A 266 -7.01 -7.28 16.71
CA PRO A 266 -5.76 -7.07 17.44
C PRO A 266 -4.76 -8.22 17.35
N LEU A 267 -5.24 -9.47 17.19
CA LEU A 267 -4.38 -10.64 17.07
C LEU A 267 -3.79 -10.74 15.66
N GLU A 268 -4.58 -10.48 14.62
CA GLU A 268 -4.07 -10.42 13.24
C GLU A 268 -3.01 -9.32 13.09
N MET A 269 -3.29 -8.14 13.65
CA MET A 269 -2.32 -7.03 13.70
C MET A 269 -1.03 -7.43 14.43
N ALA A 270 -1.14 -8.12 15.58
CA ALA A 270 0.03 -8.61 16.30
C ALA A 270 0.85 -9.63 15.49
N TYR A 271 0.20 -10.47 14.69
CA TYR A 271 0.91 -11.36 13.76
C TYR A 271 1.60 -10.59 12.65
N CYS A 272 0.99 -9.56 12.04
CA CYS A 272 1.66 -8.71 11.06
C CYS A 272 2.92 -8.07 11.65
N VAL A 273 2.82 -7.50 12.86
CA VAL A 273 3.95 -6.93 13.60
C VAL A 273 5.05 -7.96 13.80
N ALA A 274 4.72 -9.16 14.30
CA ALA A 274 5.70 -10.21 14.53
C ALA A 274 6.39 -10.65 13.23
N THR A 275 5.63 -10.81 12.15
CA THR A 275 6.11 -11.18 10.82
C THR A 275 7.10 -10.16 10.27
N MET A 276 6.76 -8.87 10.31
CA MET A 276 7.66 -7.79 9.87
C MET A 276 8.90 -7.68 10.77
N ALA A 277 8.74 -7.75 12.09
CA ALA A 277 9.84 -7.63 13.04
C ALA A 277 10.87 -8.75 12.88
N VAL A 278 10.43 -10.01 12.82
CA VAL A 278 11.35 -11.15 12.66
C VAL A 278 12.09 -11.06 11.33
N MET A 279 11.37 -10.80 10.22
CA MET A 279 12.01 -10.72 8.91
C MET A 279 13.02 -9.57 8.85
N ALA A 280 12.64 -8.36 9.26
CA ALA A 280 13.52 -7.21 9.25
C ALA A 280 14.74 -7.40 10.17
N TYR A 281 14.54 -7.90 11.39
CA TYR A 281 15.63 -8.12 12.34
C TYR A 281 16.61 -9.18 11.83
N VAL A 282 16.12 -10.34 11.37
CA VAL A 282 16.99 -11.43 10.94
C VAL A 282 17.83 -11.01 9.74
N VAL A 283 17.22 -10.36 8.73
CA VAL A 283 17.96 -9.82 7.57
C VAL A 283 19.00 -8.78 8.02
N ALA A 284 18.62 -7.87 8.91
CA ALA A 284 19.53 -6.83 9.41
C ALA A 284 20.68 -7.38 10.26
N ASP A 285 20.52 -8.54 10.90
CA ASP A 285 21.53 -9.15 11.79
C ASP A 285 22.42 -10.21 11.13
N MET A 286 22.14 -10.59 9.87
CA MET A 286 22.97 -11.53 9.12
C MET A 286 24.43 -11.05 9.04
N PRO A 287 25.42 -11.96 9.12
CA PRO A 287 26.82 -11.57 8.98
C PRO A 287 27.14 -11.02 7.57
N GLU A 288 26.48 -11.55 6.55
CA GLU A 288 26.68 -11.19 5.14
C GLU A 288 25.49 -10.36 4.63
N ARG A 289 25.72 -9.57 3.57
CA ARG A 289 24.65 -8.84 2.88
C ARG A 289 23.72 -9.84 2.18
N LEU A 290 22.45 -9.47 2.05
CA LEU A 290 21.55 -10.19 1.15
C LEU A 290 22.09 -10.04 -0.29
N PRO A 291 22.29 -11.14 -1.04
CA PRO A 291 22.74 -11.07 -2.44
C PRO A 291 21.75 -10.26 -3.29
N ARG A 292 22.25 -9.54 -4.29
CA ARG A 292 21.42 -8.79 -5.25
C ARG A 292 21.30 -9.53 -6.56
#